data_AF-A0A382X9B9-F1
#
_entry.id   AF-A0A382X9B9-F1
#
_cell.length_a   1.000
_cell.length_b   1.000
_cell.length_c   1.000
_cell.angle_alpha   90.00
_cell.angle_beta   90.00
_cell.angle_gamma   90.00
#
_symmetry.space_group_name_H-M   'P 1'
#
loop_
_entity.id
_entity.type
_entity.pdbx_description
1 polymer ?
#
loop_
_entity_poly.entity_id
_entity_poly.type
_entity_poly.pdbx_seq_one_letter_code
_entity_poly.pdbx_strand_id
1 'polypeptide(L)'
;KVGFKIIDIELNQANGGSFSVTTTKSSSPIPESQDVTRLLLEEKKKGLSTNKPYDEFRNRVFSFKSDIRKLLDKIHNKNGLILGYGASTKGNVLLQFADITSKDIPYIGEVNTDKFGCYTPGTRIPIISEEEARKMNPDYFFVFPWHFKDFILAKEKSNPKESTSLLFPLPLIEILNKI
;
A
#
# COMPACT_ATOMS: atom_id res chain seq x y z
N LYS A 1 9.53 31.43 6.30
CA LYS A 1 8.59 32.03 5.32
C LYS A 1 7.26 32.46 5.94
N VAL A 2 6.72 31.73 6.93
CA VAL A 2 5.43 32.05 7.59
C VAL A 2 5.55 32.38 9.08
N GLY A 3 6.75 32.68 9.59
CA GLY A 3 6.97 33.08 10.99
C GLY A 3 7.10 31.93 12.00
N PHE A 4 7.41 30.71 11.56
CA PHE A 4 7.65 29.54 12.41
C PHE A 4 9.02 28.90 12.14
N LYS A 5 9.52 28.17 13.14
CA LYS A 5 10.68 27.27 13.06
C LYS A 5 10.30 25.87 13.57
N ILE A 6 10.95 24.84 13.03
CA ILE A 6 10.80 23.46 13.49
C ILE A 6 11.67 23.29 14.72
N ILE A 7 11.10 22.83 15.82
CA ILE A 7 11.86 22.57 17.05
C ILE A 7 12.06 21.09 17.31
N ASP A 8 11.23 20.22 16.74
CA ASP A 8 11.36 18.79 16.95
C ASP A 8 10.72 17.97 15.84
N ILE A 9 11.13 16.71 15.73
CA ILE A 9 10.65 15.75 14.75
C ILE A 9 10.70 14.32 15.29
N GLU A 10 9.59 13.59 15.17
CA GLU A 10 9.46 12.21 15.65
C GLU A 10 9.05 11.28 14.50
N LEU A 11 9.86 10.24 14.23
CA LEU A 11 9.53 9.22 13.23
C LEU A 11 8.58 8.17 13.82
N ASN A 12 7.65 7.66 13.02
CA ASN A 12 6.77 6.56 13.40
C ASN A 12 6.38 5.68 12.20
N GLN A 13 5.73 4.55 12.47
CA GLN A 13 5.37 3.56 11.45
C GLN A 13 3.92 3.70 10.93
N ALA A 14 3.20 4.76 11.32
CA ALA A 14 1.84 4.97 10.85
C ALA A 14 1.80 5.05 9.32
N ASN A 15 0.79 4.43 8.72
CA ASN A 15 0.48 4.50 7.28
C ASN A 15 1.61 4.07 6.31
N GLY A 16 2.60 3.30 6.77
CA GLY A 16 3.74 2.86 5.96
C GLY A 16 5.00 3.73 6.14
N GLY A 17 5.09 4.43 7.27
CA GLY A 17 6.17 5.36 7.59
C GLY A 17 5.66 6.81 7.57
N SER A 18 5.76 7.49 8.71
CA SER A 18 5.37 8.89 8.87
C SER A 18 6.31 9.60 9.83
N PHE A 19 6.18 10.91 9.94
CA PHE A 19 6.83 11.69 10.98
C PHE A 19 5.92 12.82 11.47
N SER A 20 6.05 13.17 12.74
CA SER A 20 5.41 14.34 13.35
C SER A 20 6.41 15.48 13.42
N VAL A 21 5.98 16.71 13.16
CA VAL A 21 6.82 17.91 13.22
C VAL A 21 6.24 18.87 14.24
N THR A 22 7.05 19.25 15.23
CA THR A 22 6.68 20.28 16.20
C THR A 22 7.25 21.62 15.77
N THR A 23 6.41 22.65 15.71
CA THR A 23 6.81 24.00 15.31
C THR A 23 6.49 25.02 16.38
N THR A 24 7.27 26.10 16.41
CA THR A 24 7.02 27.27 17.27
C THR A 24 7.21 28.56 16.48
N LYS A 25 6.72 29.69 17.00
CA LYS A 25 6.97 31.01 16.38
C LYS A 25 8.47 31.25 16.27
N SER A 26 8.94 31.83 15.17
CA SER A 26 10.37 32.06 14.93
C SER A 26 11.04 32.91 16.02
N SER A 27 10.30 33.78 16.70
CA SER A 27 10.78 34.60 17.83
C SER A 27 10.92 33.84 19.16
N SER A 28 10.44 32.60 19.24
CA SER A 28 10.53 31.78 20.45
C SER A 28 12.00 31.44 20.77
N PRO A 29 12.40 31.44 22.04
CA PRO A 29 13.77 31.08 22.45
C PRO A 29 14.05 29.57 22.38
N ILE A 30 13.03 28.73 22.20
CA ILE A 30 13.18 27.27 22.17
C ILE A 30 14.12 26.87 21.02
N PRO A 31 15.22 26.13 21.27
CA PRO A 31 16.16 25.72 20.22
C PRO A 31 15.58 24.60 19.34
N GLU A 32 16.18 24.40 18.17
CA GLU A 32 15.88 23.24 17.31
C GLU A 32 16.55 21.98 17.87
N SER A 33 15.85 20.84 17.87
CA SER A 33 16.43 19.57 18.32
C SER A 33 17.52 19.08 17.36
N GLN A 34 18.47 18.30 17.89
CA GLN A 34 19.53 17.71 17.07
C GLN A 34 18.96 16.73 16.03
N ASP A 35 17.79 16.14 16.28
CA ASP A 35 17.11 15.25 15.35
C ASP A 35 16.66 15.95 14.07
N VAL A 36 16.24 17.22 14.16
CA VAL A 36 15.94 18.05 12.98
C VAL A 36 17.19 18.17 12.11
N THR A 37 18.33 18.53 12.70
CA THR A 37 19.59 18.67 11.96
C THR A 37 20.05 17.33 11.37
N ARG A 38 19.98 16.25 12.16
CA ARG A 38 20.35 14.90 11.75
C ARG A 38 19.53 14.45 10.52
N LEU A 39 18.20 14.59 10.56
CA LEU A 39 17.35 14.19 9.45
C LEU A 39 17.57 15.05 8.20
N LEU A 40 17.74 16.36 8.33
CA LEU A 40 18.08 17.21 7.17
C LEU A 40 19.42 16.80 6.52
N LEU A 41 20.42 16.41 7.32
CA LEU A 41 21.67 15.86 6.81
C LEU A 41 21.48 14.51 6.12
N GLU A 42 20.63 13.64 6.65
CA GLU A 42 20.26 12.36 6.01
C GLU A 42 19.54 12.57 4.67
N GLU A 43 18.58 13.50 4.60
CA GLU A 43 17.88 13.86 3.36
C GLU A 43 18.86 14.40 2.30
N LYS A 44 19.79 15.26 2.72
CA LYS A 44 20.85 15.78 1.85
C LYS A 44 21.77 14.65 1.35
N LYS A 45 22.18 13.72 2.22
CA LYS A 45 22.97 12.53 1.84
C LYS A 45 22.22 11.63 0.86
N LYS A 46 20.89 11.51 1.01
CA LYS A 46 19.99 10.79 0.08
C LYS A 46 19.74 11.57 -1.22
N GLY A 47 20.19 12.82 -1.32
CA GLY A 47 20.00 13.66 -2.50
C GLY A 47 18.54 14.05 -2.76
N LEU A 48 17.69 14.09 -1.72
CA LEU A 48 16.26 14.40 -1.88
C LEU A 48 15.99 15.83 -2.38
N SER A 49 16.99 16.72 -2.35
CA SER A 49 16.93 18.04 -2.97
C SER A 49 17.27 18.04 -4.47
N THR A 50 17.46 16.87 -5.09
CA THR A 50 17.83 16.70 -6.50
C THR A 50 16.82 15.81 -7.22
N ASN A 51 16.83 15.80 -8.56
CA ASN A 51 15.90 14.97 -9.35
C ASN A 51 16.21 13.47 -9.31
N LYS A 52 17.49 13.11 -9.10
CA LYS A 52 17.97 11.72 -9.23
C LYS A 52 17.12 10.67 -8.49
N PRO A 53 16.85 10.78 -7.17
CA PRO A 53 16.07 9.74 -6.48
C PRO A 53 14.62 9.63 -7.00
N TYR A 54 14.06 10.72 -7.53
CA TYR A 54 12.70 10.74 -8.08
C TYR A 54 12.65 10.11 -9.49
N ASP A 55 13.67 10.34 -10.32
CA ASP A 55 13.81 9.67 -11.62
C ASP A 55 14.02 8.16 -11.43
N GLU A 56 14.86 7.76 -10.47
CA GLU A 56 15.03 6.36 -10.10
C GLU A 56 13.73 5.75 -9.55
N PHE A 57 12.99 6.49 -8.73
CA PHE A 57 11.68 6.05 -8.24
C PHE A 57 10.68 5.90 -9.38
N ARG A 58 10.61 6.84 -10.32
CA ARG A 58 9.79 6.75 -11.53
C ARG A 58 10.10 5.47 -12.29
N ASN A 59 11.39 5.18 -12.52
CA ASN A 59 11.80 3.95 -13.20
C ASN A 59 11.33 2.70 -12.44
N ARG A 60 11.51 2.65 -11.11
CA ARG A 60 11.00 1.53 -10.29
C ARG A 60 9.48 1.37 -10.38
N VAL A 61 8.72 2.47 -10.40
CA VAL A 61 7.26 2.45 -10.51
C VAL A 61 6.80 1.87 -11.87
N PHE A 62 7.45 2.22 -12.97
CA PHE A 62 7.12 1.66 -14.29
C PHE A 62 7.58 0.21 -14.45
N SER A 63 8.74 -0.17 -13.89
CA SER A 63 9.15 -1.58 -13.82
C SER A 63 8.14 -2.41 -13.03
N PHE A 64 7.74 -1.92 -11.86
CA PHE A 64 6.70 -2.54 -11.05
C PHE A 64 5.39 -2.73 -11.83
N LYS A 65 4.92 -1.73 -12.59
CA LYS A 65 3.72 -1.87 -13.45
C LYS A 65 3.86 -3.01 -14.46
N SER A 66 5.01 -3.10 -15.13
CA SER A 66 5.30 -4.21 -16.05
C SER A 66 5.25 -5.55 -15.32
N ASP A 67 5.89 -5.65 -14.16
CA ASP A 67 6.07 -6.90 -13.45
C ASP A 67 4.77 -7.41 -12.83
N ILE A 68 3.95 -6.51 -12.27
CA ILE A 68 2.64 -6.90 -11.73
C ILE A 68 1.69 -7.35 -12.84
N ARG A 69 1.66 -6.68 -14.00
CA ARG A 69 0.86 -7.13 -15.14
C ARG A 69 1.28 -8.52 -15.62
N LYS A 70 2.58 -8.75 -15.81
CA LYS A 70 3.12 -10.08 -16.19
C LYS A 70 2.73 -11.16 -15.19
N LEU A 71 2.75 -10.85 -13.90
CA LEU A 71 2.33 -11.78 -12.86
C LEU A 71 0.83 -12.10 -12.95
N LEU A 72 -0.03 -11.09 -13.08
CA LEU A 72 -1.47 -11.27 -13.24
C LEU A 72 -1.80 -12.09 -14.48
N ASP A 73 -1.19 -11.77 -15.62
CA ASP A 73 -1.37 -12.52 -16.88
C ASP A 73 -0.93 -13.99 -16.72
N LYS A 74 0.18 -14.24 -16.02
CA LYS A 74 0.67 -15.59 -15.73
C LYS A 74 -0.30 -16.39 -14.85
N ILE A 75 -0.90 -15.76 -13.84
CA ILE A 75 -1.89 -16.43 -12.98
C ILE A 75 -3.17 -16.70 -13.78
N HIS A 76 -3.64 -15.72 -14.54
CA HIS A 76 -4.82 -15.86 -15.40
C HIS A 76 -4.66 -16.99 -16.43
N ASN A 77 -3.51 -17.07 -17.11
CA ASN A 77 -3.20 -18.15 -18.07
C ASN A 77 -3.15 -19.55 -17.45
N LYS A 78 -3.04 -19.64 -16.12
CA LYS A 78 -3.14 -20.90 -15.37
C LYS A 78 -4.53 -21.14 -14.78
N ASN A 79 -5.53 -20.35 -15.19
CA ASN A 79 -6.89 -20.33 -14.64
C ASN A 79 -6.94 -20.07 -13.13
N GLY A 80 -5.96 -19.34 -12.58
CA GLY A 80 -5.95 -18.97 -11.17
C GLY A 80 -6.92 -17.83 -10.86
N LEU A 81 -7.68 -17.97 -9.78
CA LEU A 81 -8.62 -16.96 -9.29
C LEU A 81 -7.92 -16.02 -8.28
N ILE A 82 -7.92 -14.73 -8.60
CA ILE A 82 -7.42 -13.66 -7.71
C ILE A 82 -8.59 -12.82 -7.25
N LEU A 83 -8.79 -12.67 -5.94
CA LEU A 83 -9.73 -11.70 -5.39
C LEU A 83 -9.00 -10.59 -4.64
N GLY A 84 -9.57 -9.39 -4.63
CA GLY A 84 -9.04 -8.28 -3.86
C GLY A 84 -9.29 -8.47 -2.37
N TYR A 85 -8.35 -8.05 -1.54
CA TYR A 85 -8.47 -8.02 -0.09
C TYR A 85 -8.42 -6.56 0.38
N GLY A 86 -9.54 -6.06 0.88
CA GLY A 86 -9.75 -4.70 1.38
C GLY A 86 -9.82 -3.64 0.27
N ALA A 87 -10.90 -2.86 0.19
CA ALA A 87 -11.03 -1.81 -0.83
C ALA A 87 -10.38 -0.50 -0.34
N SER A 88 -9.05 -0.41 -0.36
CA SER A 88 -8.32 0.76 0.18
C SER A 88 -8.15 1.90 -0.83
N THR A 89 -8.11 3.16 -0.35
CA THR A 89 -7.87 4.34 -1.21
C THR A 89 -6.54 4.24 -1.97
N LYS A 90 -5.48 3.78 -1.29
CA LYS A 90 -4.15 3.58 -1.90
C LYS A 90 -4.18 2.43 -2.93
N GLY A 91 -4.95 1.38 -2.65
CA GLY A 91 -5.18 0.27 -3.59
C GLY A 91 -5.88 0.71 -4.87
N ASN A 92 -6.80 1.67 -4.79
CA ASN A 92 -7.47 2.19 -5.98
C ASN A 92 -6.53 2.94 -6.93
N VAL A 93 -5.47 3.57 -6.41
CA VAL A 93 -4.41 4.16 -7.25
C VAL A 93 -3.66 3.06 -8.01
N LEU A 94 -3.34 1.97 -7.33
CA LEU A 94 -2.67 0.82 -7.94
C LEU A 94 -3.52 0.19 -9.06
N LEU A 95 -4.82 0.00 -8.81
CA LEU A 95 -5.75 -0.54 -9.80
C LEU A 95 -5.71 0.26 -11.10
N GLN A 96 -5.90 1.58 -11.00
CA GLN A 96 -5.94 2.46 -12.17
C GLN A 96 -4.57 2.62 -12.81
N PHE A 97 -3.50 2.79 -12.02
CA PHE A 97 -2.16 2.98 -12.55
C PHE A 97 -1.66 1.75 -13.32
N ALA A 98 -1.91 0.55 -12.80
CA ALA A 98 -1.46 -0.70 -13.38
C ALA A 98 -2.49 -1.34 -14.33
N ASP A 99 -3.54 -0.62 -14.72
CA ASP A 99 -4.61 -1.12 -15.62
C ASP A 99 -5.20 -2.47 -15.15
N ILE A 100 -5.41 -2.62 -13.85
CA ILE A 100 -6.00 -3.82 -13.24
C ILE A 100 -7.52 -3.65 -13.21
N THR A 101 -8.23 -4.58 -13.84
CA THR A 101 -9.68 -4.51 -14.04
C THR A 101 -10.39 -5.70 -13.42
N SER A 102 -11.72 -5.75 -13.55
CA SER A 102 -12.53 -6.92 -13.16
C SER A 102 -12.20 -8.20 -13.91
N LYS A 103 -11.44 -8.13 -15.02
CA LYS A 103 -10.90 -9.32 -15.71
C LYS A 103 -9.76 -9.98 -14.93
N ASP A 104 -8.98 -9.17 -14.21
CA ASP A 104 -7.86 -9.64 -13.41
C ASP A 104 -8.31 -9.98 -11.98
N ILE A 105 -9.15 -9.11 -11.41
CA ILE A 105 -9.67 -9.22 -10.04
C ILE A 105 -11.18 -8.96 -10.07
N PRO A 106 -12.03 -10.00 -10.17
CA PRO A 106 -13.47 -9.83 -10.40
C PRO A 106 -14.22 -9.22 -9.21
N TYR A 107 -13.73 -9.40 -7.98
CA TYR A 107 -14.33 -8.83 -6.77
C TYR A 107 -13.26 -8.40 -5.77
N ILE A 108 -13.60 -7.44 -4.90
CA ILE A 108 -12.80 -7.08 -3.72
C ILE A 108 -13.61 -7.40 -2.46
N GLY A 109 -13.07 -8.27 -1.60
CA GLY A 109 -13.61 -8.53 -0.27
C GLY A 109 -13.28 -7.40 0.69
N GLU A 110 -14.26 -6.96 1.47
CA GLU A 110 -14.13 -5.83 2.39
C GLU A 110 -14.80 -6.13 3.73
N VAL A 111 -14.33 -5.50 4.80
CA VAL A 111 -14.90 -5.63 6.16
C VAL A 111 -15.81 -4.45 6.52
N ASN A 112 -15.60 -3.29 5.89
CA ASN A 112 -16.48 -2.14 6.06
C ASN A 112 -17.80 -2.33 5.30
N THR A 113 -18.89 -2.52 6.04
CA THR A 113 -20.25 -2.73 5.52
C THR A 113 -20.75 -1.61 4.63
N ASP A 114 -20.30 -0.36 4.86
CA ASP A 114 -20.72 0.80 4.06
C ASP A 114 -20.30 0.70 2.59
N LYS A 115 -19.32 -0.16 2.29
CA LYS A 115 -18.81 -0.38 0.94
C LYS A 115 -19.42 -1.58 0.25
N PHE A 116 -20.25 -2.38 0.93
CA PHE A 116 -20.82 -3.58 0.31
C PHE A 116 -21.79 -3.17 -0.80
N GLY A 117 -21.69 -3.83 -1.96
CA GLY A 117 -22.47 -3.48 -3.15
C GLY A 117 -21.99 -2.21 -3.88
N CYS A 118 -20.96 -1.53 -3.37
CA CYS A 118 -20.31 -0.44 -4.08
C CYS A 118 -19.28 -0.97 -5.10
N TYR A 119 -18.64 -0.05 -5.81
CA TYR A 119 -17.64 -0.35 -6.84
C TYR A 119 -16.39 0.50 -6.63
N THR A 120 -15.24 -0.01 -7.04
CA THR A 120 -14.01 0.79 -7.06
C THR A 120 -14.12 1.97 -8.04
N PRO A 121 -13.65 3.17 -7.65
CA PRO A 121 -13.64 4.31 -8.56
C PRO A 121 -12.77 4.08 -9.80
N GLY A 122 -13.31 4.38 -10.98
CA GLY A 122 -12.62 4.20 -12.26
C GLY A 122 -12.72 2.78 -12.81
N THR A 123 -12.18 1.79 -12.09
CA THR A 123 -12.11 0.39 -12.59
C THR A 123 -13.41 -0.41 -12.41
N ARG A 124 -14.36 0.10 -11.60
CA ARG A 124 -15.69 -0.47 -11.38
C ARG A 124 -15.68 -1.95 -10.98
N ILE A 125 -14.71 -2.35 -10.16
CA ILE A 125 -14.67 -3.69 -9.58
C ILE A 125 -15.67 -3.73 -8.42
N PRO A 126 -16.62 -4.67 -8.40
CA PRO A 126 -17.60 -4.79 -7.32
C PRO A 126 -16.93 -5.12 -5.99
N ILE A 127 -17.45 -4.50 -4.92
CA ILE A 127 -17.02 -4.70 -3.55
C ILE A 127 -18.07 -5.56 -2.84
N ILE A 128 -17.63 -6.71 -2.34
CA ILE A 128 -18.45 -7.69 -1.61
C ILE A 128 -17.91 -7.84 -0.18
N SER A 129 -18.66 -8.53 0.68
CA SER A 129 -18.14 -8.85 2.00
C SER A 129 -16.91 -9.75 1.90
N GLU A 130 -15.99 -9.63 2.85
CA GLU A 130 -14.84 -10.54 2.93
C GLU A 130 -15.29 -12.00 3.08
N GLU A 131 -16.41 -12.25 3.77
CA GLU A 131 -16.96 -13.60 3.92
C GLU A 131 -17.39 -14.21 2.57
N GLU A 132 -18.08 -13.44 1.72
CA GLU A 132 -18.43 -13.86 0.37
C GLU A 132 -17.20 -14.11 -0.48
N ALA A 133 -16.21 -13.21 -0.45
CA ALA A 133 -14.94 -13.39 -1.16
C ALA A 133 -14.21 -14.66 -0.69
N ARG A 134 -14.25 -14.97 0.61
CA ARG A 134 -13.72 -16.22 1.13
C ARG A 134 -14.51 -17.43 0.63
N LYS A 135 -15.84 -17.42 0.59
CA LYS A 135 -16.61 -18.57 0.10
C LYS A 135 -16.28 -18.95 -1.35
N MET A 136 -15.76 -18.01 -2.14
CA MET A 136 -15.35 -18.24 -3.53
C MET A 136 -14.05 -19.05 -3.72
N ASN A 137 -13.31 -19.38 -2.65
CA ASN A 137 -12.08 -20.18 -2.77
C ASN A 137 -11.03 -19.64 -3.76
N PRO A 138 -10.59 -18.36 -3.64
CA PRO A 138 -9.55 -17.84 -4.51
C PRO A 138 -8.20 -18.52 -4.25
N ASP A 139 -7.40 -18.65 -5.30
CA ASP A 139 -6.00 -19.05 -5.19
C ASP A 139 -5.15 -17.95 -4.54
N TYR A 140 -5.51 -16.68 -4.81
CA TYR A 140 -4.81 -15.52 -4.28
C TYR A 140 -5.77 -14.46 -3.74
N PHE A 141 -5.43 -13.92 -2.58
CA PHE A 141 -5.90 -12.60 -2.16
C PHE A 141 -4.86 -11.55 -2.51
N PHE A 142 -5.25 -10.56 -3.34
CA PHE A 142 -4.44 -9.40 -3.67
C PHE A 142 -4.63 -8.31 -2.61
N VAL A 143 -3.60 -8.08 -1.81
CA VAL A 143 -3.70 -7.28 -0.57
C VAL A 143 -3.47 -5.78 -0.83
N PHE A 144 -4.57 -5.03 -0.98
CA PHE A 144 -4.53 -3.57 -1.15
C PHE A 144 -4.20 -2.77 0.12
N PRO A 145 -4.51 -3.19 1.35
CA PRO A 145 -4.03 -2.56 2.57
C PRO A 145 -2.65 -3.10 2.97
N TRP A 146 -1.68 -3.20 2.03
CA TRP A 146 -0.38 -3.85 2.25
C TRP A 146 0.45 -3.31 3.42
N HIS A 147 0.24 -2.05 3.81
CA HIS A 147 0.92 -1.45 4.97
C HIS A 147 0.42 -1.99 6.33
N PHE A 148 -0.72 -2.70 6.34
CA PHE A 148 -1.21 -3.46 7.48
C PHE A 148 -0.80 -4.94 7.42
N LYS A 149 0.30 -5.27 6.73
CA LYS A 149 0.78 -6.65 6.51
C LYS A 149 0.76 -7.48 7.79
N ASP A 150 1.39 -7.01 8.87
CA ASP A 150 1.49 -7.80 10.11
C ASP A 150 0.12 -8.10 10.74
N PHE A 151 -0.79 -7.12 10.72
CA PHE A 151 -2.16 -7.29 11.18
C PHE A 151 -2.92 -8.32 10.32
N ILE A 152 -2.81 -8.21 8.99
CA ILE A 152 -3.46 -9.11 8.05
C ILE A 152 -2.92 -10.52 8.21
N LEU A 153 -1.60 -10.71 8.36
CA LEU A 153 -1.00 -12.00 8.60
C LEU A 153 -1.46 -12.62 9.92
N ALA A 154 -1.56 -11.83 11.00
CA ALA A 154 -2.08 -12.31 12.28
C ALA A 154 -3.56 -12.74 12.16
N LYS A 155 -4.36 -11.99 11.41
CA LYS A 155 -5.77 -12.30 11.14
C LYS A 155 -5.93 -13.55 10.27
N GLU A 156 -5.14 -13.71 9.21
CA GLU A 156 -5.23 -14.91 8.37
C GLU A 156 -4.77 -16.16 9.13
N LYS A 157 -3.81 -16.04 10.05
CA LYS A 157 -3.40 -17.17 10.91
C LYS A 157 -4.52 -17.65 11.85
N SER A 158 -5.41 -16.76 12.30
CA SER A 158 -6.53 -17.14 13.19
C SER A 158 -7.73 -17.71 12.45
N ASN A 159 -7.81 -17.50 11.13
CA ASN A 159 -8.85 -18.07 10.27
C ASN A 159 -8.21 -18.61 8.98
N PRO A 160 -7.37 -19.66 9.10
CA PRO A 160 -6.55 -20.11 8.00
C PRO A 160 -7.41 -20.70 6.90
N LYS A 161 -6.93 -20.50 5.67
CA LYS A 161 -7.51 -21.10 4.50
C LYS A 161 -6.40 -21.73 3.69
N GLU A 162 -6.21 -23.03 3.90
CA GLU A 162 -5.03 -23.78 3.47
C GLU A 162 -4.71 -23.69 1.96
N SER A 163 -5.71 -23.33 1.13
CA SER A 163 -5.56 -23.20 -0.32
C SER A 163 -5.32 -21.79 -0.84
N THR A 164 -5.45 -20.73 -0.02
CA THR A 164 -5.35 -19.35 -0.50
C THR A 164 -4.01 -18.72 -0.11
N SER A 165 -3.32 -18.14 -1.10
CA SER A 165 -2.07 -17.39 -0.89
C SER A 165 -2.35 -15.89 -0.75
N LEU A 166 -1.49 -15.16 -0.04
CA LEU A 166 -1.55 -13.70 0.01
C LEU A 166 -0.53 -13.09 -0.96
N LEU A 167 -1.00 -12.25 -1.87
CA LEU A 167 -0.18 -11.47 -2.79
C LEU A 167 -0.12 -10.02 -2.30
N PHE A 168 1.03 -9.62 -1.78
CA PHE A 168 1.32 -8.24 -1.41
C PHE A 168 1.97 -7.55 -2.62
N PRO A 169 1.34 -6.51 -3.20
CA PRO A 169 1.89 -5.85 -4.39
C PRO A 169 3.04 -4.89 -4.06
N LEU A 170 3.10 -4.37 -2.84
CA LEU A 170 4.03 -3.31 -2.44
C LEU A 170 4.60 -3.59 -1.04
N PRO A 171 5.82 -3.10 -0.73
CA PRO A 171 6.70 -2.28 -1.60
C PRO A 171 7.42 -3.08 -2.70
N LEU A 172 7.48 -4.40 -2.57
CA LEU A 172 7.91 -5.34 -3.59
C LEU A 172 6.79 -6.38 -3.76
N ILE A 173 6.69 -6.95 -4.96
CA ILE A 173 5.72 -8.01 -5.23
C ILE A 173 6.17 -9.26 -4.46
N GLU A 174 5.32 -9.70 -3.54
CA GLU A 174 5.59 -10.82 -2.66
C GLU A 174 4.35 -11.72 -2.60
N ILE A 175 4.57 -13.03 -2.77
CA ILE A 175 3.52 -14.04 -2.60
C ILE A 175 3.90 -14.87 -1.38
N LEU A 176 3.04 -14.83 -0.37
CA LEU A 176 3.11 -15.70 0.79
C LEU A 176 2.17 -16.86 0.56
N ASN A 177 2.77 -18.01 0.27
CA ASN A 177 2.06 -19.26 0.09
C ASN A 177 1.58 -19.77 1.45
N LYS A 178 0.31 -20.17 1.54
CA LYS A 178 -0.23 -21.05 2.59
C LYS A 178 0.15 -20.64 4.02
N ILE A 179 -0.64 -19.71 4.58
CA ILE A 179 -0.54 -19.24 5.98
C ILE A 179 -1.29 -20.18 6.91
#